data_AF-G5AIH1-F1
#
_entry.id   AF-G5AIH1-F1
#
_cell.length_a   1.000
_cell.length_b   1.000
_cell.length_c   1.000
_cell.angle_alpha   90.00
_cell.angle_beta   90.00
_cell.angle_gamma   90.00
#
_symmetry.space_group_name_H-M   'P 1'
#
loop_
_entity.id
_entity.type
_entity.pdbx_description
1 polymer ?
#
loop_
_entity_poly.entity_id
_entity_poly.type
_entity_poly.pdbx_seq_one_letter_code
_entity_poly.pdbx_strand_id
1 'polypeptide(L)'
;MAKAIILSILEAQLGKYVAGLRSDSLVVGLWSGELELRDLSLKPHSLAELQLPVAVTSGSVGRVLVRLPWNQLGSASMAITLEGVLALVVP
;
A
#
# COMPACT_ATOMS: atom_id res chain seq x y z
N MET A 1 -11.55 -12.90 13.18
CA MET A 1 -12.03 -12.91 11.78
C MET A 1 -11.90 -11.55 11.10
N ALA A 2 -12.45 -10.45 11.63
CA ALA A 2 -12.41 -9.12 10.97
C ALA A 2 -10.99 -8.63 10.59
N LYS A 3 -10.00 -8.82 11.47
CA LYS A 3 -8.60 -8.44 11.20
C LYS A 3 -8.00 -9.16 9.97
N ALA A 4 -8.32 -10.44 9.79
CA ALA A 4 -7.84 -11.23 8.65
C ALA A 4 -8.48 -10.78 7.33
N ILE A 5 -9.75 -10.39 7.37
CA ILE A 5 -10.45 -9.82 6.20
C ILE A 5 -9.81 -8.49 5.80
N ILE A 6 -9.62 -7.58 6.76
CA ILE A 6 -8.99 -6.28 6.52
C ILE A 6 -7.56 -6.45 5.98
N LEU A 7 -6.79 -7.38 6.55
CA LEU A 7 -5.47 -7.73 6.05
C LEU A 7 -5.51 -8.18 4.59
N SER A 8 -6.39 -9.12 4.25
CA SER A 8 -6.51 -9.63 2.88
C SER A 8 -6.90 -8.55 1.86
N ILE A 9 -7.74 -7.58 2.28
CA ILE A 9 -8.11 -6.45 1.45
C ILE A 9 -6.91 -5.51 1.25
N LEU A 10 -6.20 -5.17 2.32
CA LEU A 10 -4.99 -4.32 2.24
C LEU A 10 -3.90 -4.96 1.40
N GLU A 11 -3.68 -6.26 1.56
CA GLU A 11 -2.72 -7.02 0.75
C GLU A 11 -3.11 -7.01 -0.74
N ALA A 12 -4.39 -7.23 -1.04
CA ALA A 12 -4.88 -7.18 -2.41
C ALA A 12 -4.77 -5.76 -3.00
N GLN A 13 -5.14 -4.73 -2.24
CA GLN A 13 -5.08 -3.33 -2.69
C GLN A 13 -3.64 -2.86 -2.89
N LEU A 14 -2.77 -3.01 -1.89
CA LEU A 14 -1.36 -2.65 -2.03
C LEU A 14 -0.69 -3.50 -3.11
N GLY A 15 -1.04 -4.78 -3.21
CA GLY A 15 -0.53 -5.71 -4.22
C GLY A 15 -0.85 -5.31 -5.67
N LYS A 16 -1.88 -4.50 -5.91
CA LYS A 16 -2.16 -3.94 -7.24
C LYS A 16 -1.17 -2.85 -7.64
N TYR A 17 -0.70 -2.06 -6.68
CA TYR A 17 0.14 -0.88 -6.94
C TYR A 17 1.63 -1.17 -6.82
N VAL A 18 2.03 -1.97 -5.83
CA VAL A 18 3.45 -2.20 -5.51
C VAL A 18 3.83 -3.67 -5.58
N ALA A 19 5.07 -3.93 -5.97
CA ALA A 19 5.76 -5.22 -5.92
C ALA A 19 6.76 -5.22 -4.76
N GLY A 20 6.99 -6.38 -4.15
CA GLY A 20 7.86 -6.53 -2.97
C GLY A 20 7.12 -6.61 -1.64
N LEU A 21 5.79 -6.65 -1.64
CA LEU A 21 5.00 -6.96 -0.44
C LEU A 21 5.29 -8.37 0.03
N ARG A 22 5.77 -8.50 1.26
CA ARG A 22 5.85 -9.78 1.95
C ARG A 22 4.69 -9.90 2.93
N SER A 23 3.86 -10.93 2.76
CA SER A 23 2.66 -11.15 3.56
C SER A 23 2.97 -11.26 5.06
N ASP A 24 4.11 -11.85 5.43
CA ASP A 24 4.54 -11.98 6.83
C ASP A 24 4.80 -10.63 7.52
N SER A 25 5.42 -9.69 6.81
CA SER A 25 5.73 -8.34 7.28
C SER A 25 4.45 -7.50 7.37
N LEU A 26 3.52 -7.72 6.43
CA LEU A 26 2.19 -7.12 6.45
C LEU A 26 1.40 -7.54 7.68
N VAL A 27 1.37 -8.86 7.94
CA VAL A 27 0.68 -9.46 9.09
C VAL A 27 1.21 -8.83 10.37
N VAL A 28 2.53 -8.84 10.60
CA VAL A 28 3.16 -8.32 11.82
C VAL A 28 2.83 -6.84 12.06
N GLY A 29 2.96 -5.98 11.04
CA GLY A 29 2.64 -4.55 11.16
C GLY A 29 1.15 -4.26 11.35
N LEU A 30 0.27 -5.07 10.77
CA LEU A 30 -1.17 -4.92 11.02
C LEU A 30 -1.53 -5.26 12.47
N TRP A 31 -0.92 -6.27 13.09
CA TRP A 31 -1.26 -6.62 14.48
C TRP A 31 -0.90 -5.53 15.49
N SER A 32 0.18 -4.77 15.25
CA SER A 32 0.57 -3.62 16.07
C SER A 32 -0.27 -2.37 15.81
N GLY A 33 -1.00 -2.30 14.69
CA GLY A 33 -1.79 -1.13 14.27
C GLY A 33 -1.00 -0.11 13.44
N GLU A 34 0.29 -0.37 13.20
CA GLU A 34 1.13 0.43 12.32
C GLU A 34 1.95 -0.52 11.42
N LEU A 35 1.68 -0.44 10.12
CA LEU A 35 2.42 -1.16 9.08
C LEU A 35 3.34 -0.19 8.37
N GLU A 36 4.63 -0.53 8.33
CA GLU A 36 5.62 0.20 7.56
C GLU A 36 6.24 -0.72 6.52
N LEU A 37 6.19 -0.29 5.27
CA LEU A 37 6.82 -0.95 4.14
C LEU A 37 7.86 -0.02 3.54
N ARG A 38 9.00 -0.56 3.12
CA ARG A 38 10.09 0.20 2.53
C ARG A 38 10.55 -0.42 1.22
N ASP A 39 11.19 0.40 0.40
CA ASP A 39 11.87 -0.03 -0.83
C ASP A 39 10.94 -0.80 -1.78
N LEU A 40 9.73 -0.28 -1.98
CA LEU A 40 8.72 -0.92 -2.80
C LEU A 40 8.89 -0.50 -4.26
N SER A 41 8.70 -1.43 -5.19
CA SER A 41 8.70 -1.11 -6.62
C SER A 41 7.27 -0.87 -7.09
N LEU A 42 7.01 0.23 -7.79
CA LEU A 42 5.72 0.45 -8.45
C LEU A 42 5.55 -0.52 -9.62
N LYS A 43 4.36 -1.07 -9.77
CA LYS A 43 4.03 -1.91 -10.92
C LYS A 43 3.78 -1.02 -12.14
N PRO A 44 4.18 -1.42 -13.37
CA PRO A 44 3.99 -0.60 -14.57
C PRO A 44 2.53 -0.23 -14.87
N HIS A 45 1.59 -1.09 -14.47
CA HIS A 45 0.15 -0.89 -14.69
C HIS A 45 -0.58 -0.31 -13.46
N SER A 46 0.16 0.10 -12.42
CA SER A 46 -0.43 0.56 -11.15
C SER A 46 -1.25 1.85 -11.31
N LEU A 47 -0.76 2.82 -12.08
CA LEU A 47 -1.49 4.07 -12.36
C LEU A 47 -2.60 3.91 -13.41
N ALA A 48 -2.57 2.85 -14.21
CA ALA A 48 -3.65 2.54 -15.16
C ALA A 48 -4.94 2.14 -14.41
N GLU A 49 -4.84 1.49 -13.24
CA GLU A 49 -6.01 1.26 -12.38
C GLU A 49 -6.63 2.57 -11.86
N LEU A 50 -5.87 3.68 -11.83
CA LEU A 50 -6.38 5.00 -11.46
C LEU A 50 -6.98 5.77 -12.64
N GLN A 51 -7.11 5.13 -13.82
CA GLN A 51 -7.64 5.72 -15.06
C GLN A 51 -6.87 6.98 -15.51
N LEU A 52 -5.59 7.08 -15.16
CA LEU A 52 -4.73 8.16 -15.62
C LEU A 52 -4.25 7.85 -17.04
N PRO A 53 -4.26 8.82 -17.99
CA PRO A 53 -3.81 8.64 -19.37
C PRO A 53 -2.27 8.68 -19.46
N VAL A 54 -1.60 7.93 -18.59
CA VAL A 54 -0.14 7.81 -18.54
C VAL A 54 0.24 6.39 -18.13
N ALA A 55 1.26 5.83 -18.78
CA ALA A 55 1.81 4.52 -18.42
C ALA A 55 3.05 4.69 -17.54
N VAL A 56 3.16 3.94 -16.44
CA VAL A 56 4.37 3.91 -15.63
C VAL A 56 5.38 2.98 -16.29
N THR A 57 6.51 3.52 -16.75
CA THR A 57 7.60 2.70 -17.28
C THR A 57 8.42 2.09 -16.14
N SER A 58 8.68 2.88 -15.09
CA SER A 58 9.42 2.45 -13.91
C SER A 58 9.07 3.35 -12.73
N GLY A 59 9.09 2.81 -11.51
CA GLY A 59 8.89 3.63 -10.32
C GLY A 59 9.22 2.89 -9.03
N SER A 60 9.51 3.65 -7.99
CA SER A 60 9.77 3.16 -6.65
C SER A 60 9.04 4.01 -5.61
N VAL A 61 8.75 3.41 -4.47
CA VAL A 61 8.21 4.06 -3.29
C VAL A 61 9.16 3.78 -2.15
N GLY A 62 9.79 4.82 -1.64
CA GLY A 62 10.74 4.72 -0.53
C GLY A 62 10.09 4.13 0.72
N ARG A 63 8.91 4.65 1.10
CA ARG A 63 8.20 4.19 2.31
C ARG A 63 6.69 4.33 2.17
N VAL A 64 5.97 3.32 2.67
CA VAL A 64 4.51 3.33 2.85
C VAL A 64 4.20 3.05 4.32
N LEU A 65 3.55 4.02 4.97
CA LEU A 65 3.11 3.91 6.35
C LEU A 65 1.59 3.81 6.39
N VAL A 66 1.06 2.74 6.96
CA VAL A 66 -0.37 2.52 7.14
C VAL A 66 -0.67 2.45 8.63
N ARG A 67 -1.53 3.36 9.10
CA ARG A 67 -1.98 3.44 10.49
C ARG A 67 -3.44 3.02 10.60
N LEU A 68 -3.66 1.93 11.33
CA LEU A 68 -4.96 1.32 11.53
C LEU A 68 -5.41 1.55 12.97
N PRO A 69 -6.44 2.39 13.20
CA PRO A 69 -6.98 2.61 14.52
C PRO A 69 -7.90 1.45 14.92
N TRP A 70 -7.36 0.26 15.21
CA TRP A 70 -8.14 -0.95 15.54
C TRP A 70 -9.23 -0.71 16.58
N ASN A 71 -8.93 0.12 17.57
CA ASN A 71 -9.80 0.42 18.70
C ASN A 71 -10.93 1.41 18.34
N GLN A 72 -10.85 2.06 17.17
CA GLN A 72 -11.73 3.15 16.74
C GLN A 72 -12.08 3.06 15.25
N LEU A 73 -12.03 1.88 14.62
CA LEU A 73 -12.31 1.74 13.17
C LEU A 73 -13.70 2.28 12.74
N GLY A 74 -14.66 2.38 13.67
CA GLY A 74 -15.99 2.96 13.41
C GLY A 74 -16.07 4.48 13.58
N SER A 75 -15.09 5.12 14.22
CA SER A 75 -15.09 6.56 14.54
C SER A 75 -13.86 7.31 14.03
N ALA A 76 -12.77 6.61 13.72
CA ALA A 76 -11.50 7.16 13.27
C ALA A 76 -11.11 6.56 11.92
N SER A 77 -10.69 7.42 11.00
CA SER A 77 -10.25 7.02 9.66
C SER A 77 -8.88 6.34 9.70
N MET A 78 -8.69 5.35 8.82
CA MET A 78 -7.36 4.82 8.51
C MET A 78 -6.53 5.89 7.80
N ALA A 79 -5.24 6.00 8.14
CA ALA A 79 -4.31 6.91 7.48
C ALA A 79 -3.25 6.12 6.72
N ILE A 80 -3.02 6.49 5.46
CA ILE A 80 -1.97 5.95 4.61
C ILE A 80 -1.06 7.10 4.18
N THR A 81 0.23 6.97 4.43
CA THR A 81 1.26 7.95 4.08
C THR A 81 2.27 7.31 3.15
N LEU A 82 2.53 7.97 2.02
CA LEU A 82 3.48 7.57 1.01
C LEU A 82 4.64 8.58 1.03
N GLU A 83 5.87 8.11 1.18
CA GLU A 83 7.08 8.93 1.21
C GLU A 83 8.07 8.45 0.14
N GLY A 84 8.68 9.40 -0.56
CA GLY A 84 9.67 9.10 -1.60
C GLY A 84 9.10 8.34 -2.80
N VAL A 85 7.96 8.80 -3.33
CA VAL A 85 7.34 8.23 -4.54
C VAL A 85 8.04 8.79 -5.77
N LEU A 86 8.68 7.91 -6.53
CA LEU A 86 9.30 8.20 -7.81
C LEU A 86 8.60 7.40 -8.89
N ALA A 87 8.08 8.06 -9.93
CA ALA A 87 7.45 7.41 -11.06
C ALA A 87 7.92 8.06 -12.35
N LEU A 88 8.53 7.26 -13.23
CA LEU A 88 8.78 7.61 -14.62
C LEU A 88 7.55 7.20 -15.42
N VAL A 89 6.84 8.22 -15.90
CA VAL A 89 5.62 8.05 -16.70
C VAL A 89 5.87 8.49 -18.14
N VAL A 90 5.26 7.76 -19.05
CA VAL A 90 5.17 8.14 -20.47
C VAL A 90 3.71 8.44 -20.81
N PRO A 91 3.45 9.39 -21.73
CA PRO A 91 2.12 9.66 -22.26
C PRO A 91 1.48 8.42 -22.88
#